data_AF-A0A5C7JCF5-F1
#
_entry.id   AF-A0A5C7JCF5-F1
#
_cell.length_a   1.000
_cell.length_b   1.000
_cell.length_c   1.000
_cell.angle_alpha   90.00
_cell.angle_beta   90.00
_cell.angle_gamma   90.00
#
_symmetry.space_group_name_H-M   'P 1'
#
loop_
_entity.id
_entity.type
_entity.pdbx_description
1 polymer ?
#
loop_
_entity_poly.entity_id
_entity_poly.type
_entity_poly.pdbx_seq_one_letter_code
_entity_poly.pdbx_strand_id
1 'polypeptide(L)'
;MATPSKYTHDRTVLLLLTVNVFLAVLIAVLVILALTGSSDRALTIEHRPQLGLDANRVGSGLDMASLVVFPLLIAAAHTVLSVKTYPIRRNLSVVVLGMATLLISLSGIVSYYLLQS
;
A
#
# COMPACT_ATOMS: atom_id res chain seq x y z
N MET A 1 -15.01 27.50 26.24
CA MET A 1 -13.63 27.30 25.74
C MET A 1 -13.62 26.06 24.86
N ALA A 2 -13.60 26.21 23.53
CA ALA A 2 -13.44 25.07 22.64
C ALA A 2 -11.93 24.84 22.46
N THR A 3 -11.38 23.84 23.14
CA THR A 3 -9.99 23.44 22.92
C THR A 3 -9.83 23.04 21.46
N PRO A 4 -8.88 23.62 20.71
CA PRO A 4 -8.66 23.21 19.33
C PRO A 4 -8.22 21.75 19.35
N SER A 5 -9.09 20.86 18.87
CA SER A 5 -8.80 19.43 18.77
C SER A 5 -7.54 19.27 17.91
N LYS A 6 -6.45 18.85 18.52
CA LYS A 6 -5.18 18.61 17.83
C LYS A 6 -5.30 17.28 17.09
N TYR A 7 -4.81 17.20 15.85
CA TYR A 7 -4.76 15.97 15.04
C TYR A 7 -4.23 14.77 15.82
N THR A 8 -3.25 15.02 16.68
CA THR A 8 -2.57 14.04 17.54
C THR A 8 -3.33 13.65 18.81
N HIS A 9 -4.53 14.15 19.03
CA HIS A 9 -5.39 13.76 20.17
C HIS A 9 -6.60 12.92 19.73
N ASP A 10 -6.90 12.86 18.43
CA ASP A 10 -8.01 12.05 17.95
C ASP A 10 -7.57 10.58 17.85
N ARG A 11 -8.07 9.77 18.79
CA ARG A 11 -7.82 8.33 18.85
C ARG A 11 -8.18 7.62 17.54
N THR A 12 -9.20 8.09 16.83
CA THR A 12 -9.66 7.47 15.58
C THR A 12 -8.65 7.69 14.45
N VAL A 13 -8.16 8.92 14.33
CA VAL A 13 -7.15 9.31 13.34
C VAL A 13 -5.82 8.62 13.65
N LEU A 14 -5.40 8.61 14.92
CA LEU A 14 -4.18 7.91 15.34
C LEU A 14 -4.27 6.41 15.09
N LEU A 15 -5.41 5.77 15.41
CA LEU A 15 -5.62 4.36 15.15
C LEU A 15 -5.53 4.05 13.65
N LEU A 16 -6.26 4.80 12.82
CA LEU A 16 -6.24 4.60 11.36
C LEU A 16 -4.86 4.87 10.76
N LEU A 17 -4.16 5.92 11.22
CA LEU A 17 -2.79 6.21 10.81
C LEU A 17 -1.86 5.04 11.14
N THR A 18 -1.94 4.52 12.37
CA THR A 18 -1.11 3.41 12.83
C THR A 18 -1.40 2.14 12.03
N VAL A 19 -2.68 1.84 11.77
CA VAL A 19 -3.10 0.70 10.92
C VAL A 19 -2.55 0.85 9.51
N ASN A 20 -2.67 2.03 8.89
CA ASN A 20 -2.17 2.29 7.55
C ASN A 20 -0.65 2.11 7.44
N VAL A 21 0.09 2.70 8.38
CA VAL A 21 1.56 2.56 8.42
C VAL A 21 1.96 1.10 8.64
N PHE A 22 1.31 0.42 9.57
CA PHE A 22 1.55 -0.99 9.85
C PHE A 22 1.29 -1.86 8.61
N LEU A 23 0.14 -1.69 7.93
CA LEU A 23 -0.17 -2.43 6.70
C LEU A 23 0.85 -2.15 5.59
N ALA A 24 1.23 -0.89 5.37
CA ALA A 24 2.18 -0.54 4.32
C ALA A 24 3.55 -1.18 4.56
N VAL A 25 4.04 -1.15 5.80
CA VAL A 25 5.29 -1.82 6.20
C VAL A 25 5.16 -3.34 6.08
N LEU A 26 4.06 -3.92 6.56
CA LEU A 26 3.82 -5.36 6.48
C LEU A 26 3.85 -5.85 5.03
N ILE A 27 3.13 -5.17 4.12
CA ILE A 27 3.11 -5.51 2.69
C ILE A 27 4.50 -5.35 2.09
N ALA A 28 5.22 -4.26 2.39
CA ALA A 28 6.59 -4.07 1.93
C ALA A 28 7.50 -5.23 2.34
N VAL A 29 7.44 -5.66 3.61
CA VAL A 29 8.21 -6.79 4.13
C VAL A 29 7.81 -8.11 3.45
N LEU A 30 6.51 -8.36 3.28
CA LEU A 30 6.02 -9.57 2.62
C LEU A 30 6.48 -9.66 1.17
N VAL A 31 6.43 -8.54 0.43
CA VAL A 31 6.93 -8.46 -0.95
C VAL A 31 8.42 -8.73 -0.98
N ILE A 32 9.22 -8.07 -0.14
CA ILE A 32 10.68 -8.30 -0.08
C ILE A 32 11.00 -9.76 0.25
N LEU A 33 10.28 -10.36 1.19
CA LEU A 33 10.48 -11.75 1.58
C LEU A 33 10.12 -12.71 0.45
N ALA A 34 9.01 -12.47 -0.24
CA ALA A 34 8.59 -13.25 -1.40
C ALA A 34 9.62 -13.17 -2.54
N LEU A 35 10.19 -12.00 -2.80
CA LEU A 35 11.25 -11.80 -3.79
C LEU A 35 12.57 -12.50 -3.42
N THR A 36 12.92 -12.53 -2.13
CA THR A 36 14.13 -13.20 -1.66
C THR A 36 14.00 -14.72 -1.73
N GLY A 37 12.79 -15.25 -1.48
CA GLY A 37 12.48 -16.67 -1.55
C GLY A 37 12.29 -17.23 -2.97
N SER A 38 12.23 -16.39 -3.99
CA SER A 38 11.95 -16.78 -5.39
C SER A 38 13.20 -16.88 -6.28
N SER A 39 14.38 -17.10 -5.71
CA SER A 39 15.68 -17.12 -6.43
C SER A 39 15.78 -18.10 -7.62
N ASP A 40 14.79 -18.97 -7.82
CA ASP A 40 14.73 -19.96 -8.90
C ASP A 40 13.38 -19.97 -9.67
N ARG A 41 12.49 -18.99 -9.42
CA ARG A 41 11.17 -18.90 -10.07
C ARG A 41 11.07 -17.65 -10.94
N ALA A 42 10.77 -17.86 -12.22
CA ALA A 42 10.41 -16.83 -13.17
C ALA A 42 9.16 -16.07 -12.69
N LEU A 43 9.36 -14.95 -11.99
CA LEU A 43 8.27 -14.13 -11.44
C LEU A 43 7.47 -13.48 -12.58
N THR A 44 6.23 -13.91 -12.74
CA THR A 44 5.36 -13.51 -13.84
C THR A 44 4.68 -12.19 -13.54
N ILE A 45 5.01 -11.12 -14.26
CA ILE A 45 4.38 -9.80 -14.04
C ILE A 45 3.13 -9.60 -14.90
N GLU A 46 3.06 -10.22 -16.07
CA GLU A 46 1.92 -10.12 -16.99
C GLU A 46 1.57 -11.49 -17.55
N HIS A 47 0.29 -11.87 -17.49
CA HIS A 47 -0.24 -12.99 -18.28
C HIS A 47 -0.83 -12.42 -19.58
N ARG A 48 -0.14 -12.63 -20.70
CA ARG A 48 -0.65 -12.26 -22.03
C ARG A 48 -1.22 -13.50 -22.74
N PRO A 49 -2.55 -13.72 -22.73
CA PRO A 49 -3.15 -14.94 -23.31
C PRO A 49 -2.99 -15.05 -24.84
N GLN A 50 -2.49 -14.02 -25.51
CA GLN A 50 -2.36 -13.96 -26.98
C GLN A 50 -1.06 -14.58 -27.55
N LEU A 51 -0.14 -15.10 -26.72
CA LEU A 51 1.21 -15.53 -27.17
C LEU A 51 1.57 -17.01 -26.91
N GLY A 52 0.64 -17.84 -26.42
CA GLY A 52 0.94 -19.27 -26.15
C GLY A 52 1.85 -19.50 -24.93
N LEU A 53 2.54 -20.65 -24.88
CA LEU A 53 3.25 -21.21 -23.70
C LEU A 53 4.36 -20.31 -23.08
N ASP A 54 4.74 -19.21 -23.74
CA ASP A 54 5.72 -18.21 -23.28
C ASP A 54 5.05 -16.85 -22.91
N ALA A 55 3.85 -16.91 -22.32
CA ALA A 55 3.04 -15.73 -22.00
C ALA A 55 3.46 -14.97 -20.73
N ASN A 56 4.43 -15.49 -19.98
CA ASN A 56 4.85 -14.92 -18.69
C ASN A 56 6.10 -14.05 -18.87
N ARG A 57 5.92 -12.73 -18.87
CA ARG A 57 7.05 -11.81 -18.88
C ARG A 57 7.66 -11.76 -17.48
N VAL A 58 8.88 -12.27 -17.34
CA VAL A 58 9.70 -12.09 -16.14
C VAL A 58 10.04 -10.63 -16.05
N GLY A 59 9.48 -9.92 -15.08
CA GLY A 59 9.71 -8.49 -14.99
C GLY A 59 10.98 -8.12 -14.23
N SER A 60 11.41 -6.89 -14.47
CA SER A 60 12.71 -6.38 -14.04
C SER A 60 12.71 -6.15 -12.52
N GLY A 61 13.90 -6.14 -11.89
CA GLY A 61 14.05 -5.77 -10.48
C GLY A 61 13.48 -4.38 -10.14
N LEU A 62 13.37 -3.48 -11.14
CA LEU A 62 12.69 -2.18 -11.01
C LEU A 62 11.18 -2.30 -10.87
N ASP A 63 10.55 -3.24 -11.58
CA ASP A 63 9.11 -3.49 -11.48
C ASP A 63 8.78 -4.05 -10.10
N MET A 64 9.68 -4.88 -9.56
CA MET A 64 9.57 -5.44 -8.21
C MET A 64 9.78 -4.39 -7.11
N ALA A 65 10.68 -3.44 -7.30
CA ALA A 65 10.82 -2.30 -6.39
C ALA A 65 9.54 -1.43 -6.34
N SER A 66 8.81 -1.32 -7.45
CA SER A 66 7.57 -0.54 -7.51
C SER A 66 6.46 -1.13 -6.61
N LEU A 67 6.39 -2.45 -6.48
CA LEU A 67 5.43 -3.15 -5.61
C LEU A 67 5.66 -2.86 -4.12
N VAL A 68 6.90 -2.54 -3.72
CA VAL A 68 7.27 -2.17 -2.35
C VAL A 68 7.04 -0.69 -2.11
N VAL A 69 7.46 0.16 -3.06
CA VAL A 69 7.40 1.61 -2.93
C VAL A 69 5.96 2.13 -2.98
N PHE A 70 5.09 1.49 -3.76
CA PHE A 70 3.71 1.92 -3.96
C PHE A 70 2.86 2.01 -2.66
N PRO A 71 2.76 0.97 -1.81
CA PRO A 71 2.01 1.06 -0.55
C PRO A 71 2.59 2.10 0.42
N LEU A 72 3.91 2.32 0.41
CA LEU A 72 4.57 3.36 1.21
C LEU A 72 4.18 4.77 0.75
N LEU A 73 4.16 4.99 -0.57
CA LEU A 73 3.72 6.27 -1.15
C LEU A 73 2.25 6.55 -0.86
N ILE A 74 1.38 5.54 -0.95
CA ILE A 74 -0.04 5.68 -0.58
C ILE A 74 -0.17 6.12 0.87
N ALA A 75 0.51 5.43 1.79
CA ALA A 75 0.47 5.76 3.21
C ALA A 75 0.97 7.20 3.48
N ALA A 76 2.09 7.60 2.86
CA ALA A 76 2.64 8.94 3.01
C ALA A 76 1.71 10.03 2.45
N ALA A 77 1.22 9.87 1.21
CA ALA A 77 0.35 10.83 0.56
C ALA A 77 -0.98 11.02 1.31
N HIS A 78 -1.60 9.92 1.75
CA HIS A 78 -2.85 9.99 2.51
C HIS A 78 -2.65 10.55 3.92
N THR A 79 -1.49 10.32 4.54
CA THR A 79 -1.14 10.96 5.82
C THR A 79 -1.06 12.47 5.67
N VAL A 80 -0.35 12.96 4.65
CA VAL A 80 -0.23 14.41 4.38
C VAL A 80 -1.60 15.01 4.06
N LEU A 81 -2.40 14.34 3.23
CA LEU A 81 -3.74 14.79 2.88
C LEU A 81 -4.68 14.80 4.10
N SER A 82 -4.59 13.79 4.96
CA SER A 82 -5.34 13.70 6.22
C SER A 82 -5.01 14.86 7.15
N VAL A 83 -3.72 15.17 7.35
CA VAL A 83 -3.29 16.32 8.18
C VAL A 83 -3.82 17.64 7.63
N LYS A 84 -3.79 17.83 6.30
CA LYS A 84 -4.29 19.05 5.65
C LYS A 84 -5.81 19.19 5.71
N THR A 85 -6.55 18.08 5.65
CA THR A 85 -8.03 18.09 5.65
C THR A 85 -8.65 18.10 7.04
N TYR A 86 -7.90 17.68 8.07
CA TYR A 86 -8.33 17.68 9.46
C TYR A 86 -8.82 19.04 10.00
N PRO A 87 -8.11 20.18 9.79
CA PRO A 87 -8.60 21.48 10.26
C PRO A 87 -9.87 21.95 9.55
N ILE A 88 -10.17 21.43 8.36
CA ILE A 88 -11.38 21.78 7.60
C ILE A 88 -12.58 21.01 8.17
N ARG A 89 -12.51 19.67 8.16
CA ARG A 89 -13.52 18.78 8.74
C ARG A 89 -12.88 17.47 9.15
N ARG A 90 -12.99 17.12 10.43
CA ARG A 90 -12.56 15.83 11.01
C ARG A 90 -13.02 14.62 10.18
N ASN A 91 -14.29 14.60 9.77
CA ASN A 91 -14.85 13.48 9.00
C ASN A 91 -14.12 13.26 7.65
N LEU A 92 -13.64 14.32 7.01
CA LEU A 92 -12.90 14.20 5.75
C LEU A 92 -11.54 13.52 5.98
N SER A 93 -10.82 13.88 7.04
CA SER A 93 -9.55 13.26 7.41
C SER A 93 -9.71 11.76 7.70
N VAL A 94 -10.77 11.37 8.41
CA VAL A 94 -11.10 9.95 8.68
C VAL A 94 -11.42 9.21 7.38
N VAL A 95 -12.21 9.79 6.49
CA VAL A 95 -12.52 9.18 5.18
C VAL A 95 -11.27 9.02 4.33
N VAL A 96 -10.39 10.03 4.29
CA VAL A 96 -9.10 9.95 3.57
C VAL A 96 -8.25 8.80 4.11
N LEU A 97 -8.13 8.66 5.44
CA LEU A 97 -7.40 7.56 6.04
C LEU A 97 -8.06 6.19 5.79
N GLY A 98 -9.39 6.13 5.74
CA GLY A 98 -10.12 4.90 5.38
C GLY A 98 -10.00 4.52 3.90
N MET A 99 -9.87 5.50 3.00
CA MET A 99 -9.54 5.23 1.60
C MET A 99 -8.11 4.70 1.47
N ALA A 100 -7.19 5.20 2.29
CA ALA A 100 -5.82 4.70 2.34
C ALA A 100 -5.77 3.23 2.75
N THR A 101 -6.53 2.80 3.77
CA THR A 101 -6.53 1.41 4.21
C THR A 101 -7.01 0.48 3.09
N LEU A 102 -8.05 0.89 2.35
CA LEU A 102 -8.59 0.14 1.22
C LEU A 102 -7.59 0.06 0.05
N LEU A 103 -6.91 1.15 -0.27
CA LEU A 103 -5.91 1.17 -1.33
C LEU A 103 -4.68 0.31 -0.99
N ILE A 104 -4.20 0.40 0.26
CA ILE A 104 -3.06 -0.39 0.74
C ILE A 104 -3.42 -1.88 0.74
N SER A 105 -4.62 -2.26 1.19
CA SER A 105 -5.04 -3.67 1.20
C SER A 105 -5.18 -4.25 -0.21
N LEU A 106 -5.79 -3.51 -1.14
CA LEU A 106 -5.87 -3.91 -2.56
C LEU A 106 -4.48 -4.05 -3.18
N SER A 107 -3.56 -3.12 -2.88
CA SER A 107 -2.17 -3.23 -3.31
C SER A 107 -1.52 -4.52 -2.81
N GLY A 108 -1.73 -4.90 -1.55
CA GLY A 108 -1.19 -6.15 -1.00
C GLY A 108 -1.75 -7.39 -1.70
N ILE A 109 -3.06 -7.40 -2.00
CA ILE A 109 -3.70 -8.49 -2.74
C ILE A 109 -3.10 -8.62 -4.15
N VAL A 110 -2.97 -7.51 -4.88
CA VAL A 110 -2.38 -7.51 -6.22
C VAL A 110 -0.93 -8.01 -6.17
N SER A 111 -0.11 -7.50 -5.25
CA SER A 111 1.27 -7.96 -5.07
C SER A 111 1.34 -9.46 -4.79
N TYR A 112 0.44 -9.99 -3.94
CA TYR A 112 0.40 -11.42 -3.65
C TYR A 112 0.11 -12.26 -4.89
N TYR A 113 -0.90 -11.88 -5.69
CA TYR A 113 -1.24 -12.61 -6.92
C TYR A 113 -0.13 -12.56 -7.97
N LEU A 114 0.59 -11.44 -8.09
CA LEU A 114 1.71 -11.30 -9.02
C LEU A 114 2.95 -12.10 -8.59
N LEU A 115 3.15 -12.31 -7.29
CA LEU A 115 4.32 -13.02 -6.76
C LEU A 115 4.12 -14.54 -6.70
N GLN A 116 2.87 -15.01 -6.69
CA GLN A 116 2.55 -16.44 -6.60
C GLN A 116 2.37 -17.13 -7.98
N SER A 117 2.35 -16.37 -9.07
CA SER A 117 2.24 -16.86 -10.46
C SER A 117 3.59 -17.20 -11.10
#